data_AF-A0A2V4D091-F1
#
_entry.id   AF-A0A2V4D091-F1
#
_cell.length_a   1.000
_cell.length_b   1.000
_cell.length_c   1.000
_cell.angle_alpha   90.00
_cell.angle_beta   90.00
_cell.angle_gamma   90.00
#
_symmetry.space_group_name_H-M   'P 1'
#
loop_
_entity.id
_entity.type
_entity.pdbx_description
1 polymer ?
#
loop_
_entity_poly.entity_id
_entity_poly.type
_entity_poly.pdbx_seq_one_letter_code
_entity_poly.pdbx_strand_id
1 'polypeptide(L)' 'MIFIIKVTTNKESRALEMISERAIKNKIKLLSIASPYGLRGYLIIEAKNRDDVEEAAI' A
#
# COMPACT_ATOMS: atom_id res chain seq x y z
N MET A 1 -0.71 -12.20 4.36
CA MET A 1 -0.29 -12.42 2.96
C MET A 1 0.44 -11.18 2.50
N ILE A 2 1.41 -11.32 1.61
CA ILE A 2 2.15 -10.20 1.04
C ILE A 2 1.62 -9.93 -0.36
N PHE A 3 1.30 -8.66 -0.63
CA PHE A 3 0.82 -8.16 -1.90
C PHE A 3 1.81 -7.13 -2.45
N ILE A 4 1.98 -7.12 -3.77
CA ILE A 4 2.77 -6.12 -4.47
C ILE A 4 1.81 -5.29 -5.31
N ILE A 5 1.77 -4.00 -5.05
CA ILE A 5 0.95 -3.04 -5.80
C ILE A 5 1.85 -2.16 -6.65
N LYS A 6 1.49 -2.04 -7.92
CA LYS A 6 2.14 -1.13 -8.86
C LYS A 6 1.68 0.30 -8.56
N VAL A 7 2.63 1.20 -8.42
CA VAL A 7 2.39 2.64 -8.26
C VAL A 7 3.14 3.40 -9.36
N THR A 8 2.83 4.68 -9.51
CA THR A 8 3.59 5.55 -10.41
C THR A 8 5.04 5.64 -9.92
N THR A 9 5.99 5.34 -10.80
CA THR A 9 7.43 5.41 -10.52
C THR A 9 7.80 6.80 -9.97
N ASN A 10 8.66 6.84 -8.94
CA ASN A 10 9.08 8.05 -8.21
C ASN A 10 7.96 8.74 -7.41
N LYS A 11 6.82 8.07 -7.20
CA LYS A 11 5.72 8.53 -6.35
C LYS A 11 5.41 7.56 -5.21
N GLU A 12 6.33 6.64 -4.91
CA GLU A 12 6.17 5.58 -3.89
C GLU A 12 5.89 6.18 -2.51
N SER A 13 6.63 7.22 -2.10
CA SER A 13 6.40 7.89 -0.82
C SER A 13 5.01 8.53 -0.72
N ARG A 14 4.56 9.20 -1.78
CA ARG A 14 3.23 9.82 -1.83
C ARG A 14 2.12 8.77 -1.84
N ALA A 15 2.32 7.69 -2.59
CA ALA A 15 1.37 6.58 -2.63
C ALA A 15 1.27 5.91 -1.24
N LEU A 16 2.39 5.69 -0.56
CA LEU A 16 2.42 5.15 0.79
C LEU A 16 1.63 6.03 1.76
N GLU A 17 1.85 7.35 1.73
CA GLU A 17 1.12 8.31 2.57
C GLU A 17 -0.39 8.26 2.29
N MET A 18 -0.80 8.35 1.03
CA MET A 18 -2.22 8.32 0.64
C MET A 18 -2.91 7.01 1.03
N ILE A 19 -2.28 5.86 0.81
CA ILE A 19 -2.83 4.55 1.16
C ILE A 19 -2.93 4.41 2.68
N SER A 20 -1.93 4.88 3.42
CA SER A 20 -1.93 4.85 4.89
C SER A 20 -3.05 5.71 5.47
N GLU A 21 -3.20 6.96 4.98
CA GLU A 21 -4.28 7.86 5.41
C GLU A 21 -5.65 7.27 5.12
N ARG A 22 -5.85 6.69 3.92
CA ARG A 22 -7.10 6.03 3.56
C ARG A 22 -7.38 4.83 4.45
N ALA A 23 -6.40 3.97 4.69
CA ALA A 23 -6.55 2.79 5.53
C ALA A 23 -6.98 3.18 6.96
N ILE A 24 -6.37 4.23 7.51
CA ILE A 24 -6.75 4.77 8.83
C ILE A 24 -8.17 5.34 8.79
N LYS A 25 -8.49 6.17 7.80
CA LYS A 25 -9.80 6.83 7.68
C LYS A 25 -10.95 5.84 7.52
N ASN A 26 -10.76 4.81 6.71
CA ASN A 26 -11.77 3.81 6.38
C ASN A 26 -11.71 2.57 7.29
N LYS A 27 -10.78 2.53 8.26
CA LYS A 27 -10.56 1.40 9.17
C LYS A 27 -10.25 0.08 8.44
N ILE A 28 -9.51 0.17 7.34
CA ILE A 28 -9.09 -0.98 6.53
C ILE A 28 -7.98 -1.73 7.25
N LYS A 29 -8.06 -3.06 7.28
CA LYS A 29 -7.16 -3.92 8.07
C LYS A 29 -5.88 -4.28 7.31
N LEU A 30 -5.05 -3.27 7.05
CA LEU A 30 -3.68 -3.48 6.63
C LEU A 30 -2.79 -3.74 7.85
N LEU A 31 -1.85 -4.66 7.73
CA LEU A 31 -0.88 -4.99 8.78
C LEU A 31 0.38 -4.14 8.66
N SER A 32 0.92 -4.02 7.44
CA SER A 32 2.09 -3.20 7.17
C SER A 32 2.13 -2.73 5.71
N ILE A 33 2.80 -1.59 5.46
CA ILE A 33 3.13 -1.08 4.13
C ILE A 33 4.62 -0.78 4.13
N ALA A 34 5.35 -1.27 3.12
CA ALA A 34 6.76 -1.04 2.95
C ALA A 34 7.07 -0.48 1.56
N SER A 35 8.00 0.48 1.53
CA SER A 35 8.60 1.05 0.32
C SER A 35 10.12 0.86 0.38
N PRO A 36 10.64 -0.34 0.03
CA PRO A 36 12.08 -0.63 0.11
C PRO A 36 12.90 0.28 -0.79
N TYR A 37 14.07 0.70 -0.30
CA TYR A 37 15.01 1.47 -1.11
C TYR A 37 15.46 0.66 -2.35
N GLY A 38 15.37 1.26 -3.53
CA GLY A 38 15.73 0.62 -4.80
C GLY A 38 14.57 -0.10 -5.52
N LEU A 39 13.44 -0.35 -4.84
CA LEU A 39 12.23 -0.86 -5.51
C LEU A 39 11.44 0.33 -6.09
N ARG A 40 11.47 0.46 -7.42
CA ARG A 40 10.80 1.56 -8.14
C ARG A 40 9.47 1.12 -8.73
N GLY A 41 8.44 1.93 -8.52
CA GLY A 41 7.09 1.74 -9.05
C GLY A 41 6.28 0.67 -8.32
N TYR A 42 6.69 0.24 -7.13
CA TYR A 42 5.96 -0.75 -6.34
C TYR A 42 5.98 -0.46 -4.85
N LEU A 43 4.90 -0.85 -4.17
CA LEU A 43 4.82 -0.94 -2.72
C LEU A 43 4.53 -2.39 -2.33
N ILE A 44 4.98 -2.76 -1.13
CA ILE A 44 4.71 -4.06 -0.52
C ILE A 44 3.69 -3.84 0.58
N ILE A 45 2.56 -4.53 0.53
CA ILE A 45 1.51 -4.46 1.54
C ILE A 45 1.29 -5.83 2.15
N GLU A 46 1.25 -5.87 3.47
CA GLU A 46 0.84 -7.04 4.23
C GLU A 46 -0.61 -6.89 4.69
N ALA A 47 -1.45 -7.85 4.33
CA ALA A 47 -2.86 -7.88 4.74
C ALA A 47 -3.35 -9.33 4.88
N LYS A 48 -4.51 -9.50 5.53
CA LYS A 48 -5.18 -10.81 5.60
C LYS A 48 -5.88 -11.17 4.30
N ASN A 49 -6.53 -10.18 3.67
CA ASN A 49 -7.33 -10.38 2.47
C ASN A 49 -6.84 -9.45 1.35
N ARG A 50 -7.11 -9.86 0.12
CA ARG A 50 -6.83 -9.05 -1.06
C ARG A 50 -7.76 -7.83 -1.15
N ASP A 51 -9.02 -7.99 -0.78
CA ASP A 51 -10.04 -6.94 -0.84
C ASP A 51 -9.64 -5.72 0.01
N ASP A 52 -9.05 -5.96 1.20
CA ASP A 52 -8.52 -4.89 2.06
C ASP A 52 -7.42 -4.08 1.35
N VAL A 53 -6.55 -4.73 0.56
CA VAL A 53 -5.49 -4.06 -0.19
C VAL A 53 -6.05 -3.26 -1.36
N GLU A 54 -7.04 -3.82 -2.06
CA GLU A 54 -7.69 -3.15 -3.18
C GLU A 54 -8.46 -1.91 -2.70
N GLU A 55 -9.21 -2.00 -1.60
CA GLU A 55 -9.93 -0.86 -1.03
C GLU A 55 -9.00 0.29 -0.63
N ALA A 56 -7.84 -0.05 -0.05
CA ALA A 56 -6.85 0.94 0.40
C ALA A 56 -6.09 1.60 -0.77
N ALA A 57 -5.97 0.92 -1.92
CA ALA A 57 -5.21 1.39 -3.08
C ALA A 57 -6.04 2.14 -4.14
N ILE A 58 -7.38 2.16 -4.00
CA ILE A 58 -8.30 3.02 -4.78
C ILE A 58 -8.10 4.50 -4.39
#